data_AF-A0A1A0CBB2-F1
#
_entry.id   AF-A0A1A0CBB2-F1
#
_cell.length_a   1.000
_cell.length_b   1.000
_cell.length_c   1.000
_cell.angle_alpha   90.00
_cell.angle_beta   90.00
_cell.angle_gamma   90.00
#
_symmetry.space_group_name_H-M   'P 1'
#
loop_
_entity.id
_entity.type
_entity.pdbx_description
1 polymer ?
#
loop_
_entity_poly.entity_id
_entity_poly.type
_entity_poly.pdbx_seq_one_letter_code
_entity_poly.pdbx_strand_id
1 'polypeptide(L)'
;MAKKPKETQANARLFIDSLLYKRVSTELTEHRKKIGLSVKRLSLISGVTVTTIKYFELSRENGKGFSVGTVAGLIKAMKLDPMKVLPSHGGIIVDFPPKLTASKVKLLLQSTDNLKTFKPQILDLIRSLTDVARVVKPDVDAALAVFTAEETYNVAPQNSLESLITFGRRLRSLRILKDWSRADLANTAGVALGSIFVIEAGMQNPSLQTLYQLAEALNVHPAFFIRYDEVAANQQIDLERRAASMIAGDQISQVSDLLATLEYIRRTTSPADALNDTNTN
;
A
#
# COMPACT_ATOMS: atom_id res chain seq x y z
N MET A 1 -13.46 -1.71 -25.77
CA MET A 1 -12.77 -0.41 -26.00
C MET A 1 -12.14 0.04 -24.70
N ALA A 2 -10.81 0.20 -24.64
CA ALA A 2 -10.16 0.74 -23.45
C ALA A 2 -10.62 2.18 -23.22
N LYS A 3 -11.20 2.47 -22.05
CA LYS A 3 -11.59 3.83 -21.66
C LYS A 3 -10.34 4.70 -21.74
N LYS A 4 -10.35 5.78 -22.53
CA LYS A 4 -9.25 6.75 -22.57
C LYS A 4 -8.98 7.22 -21.13
N PRO A 5 -7.72 7.25 -20.67
CA PRO A 5 -7.40 7.70 -19.32
C PRO A 5 -7.90 9.14 -19.14
N LYS A 6 -8.45 9.42 -17.96
CA LYS A 6 -8.91 10.77 -17.59
C LYS A 6 -7.72 11.73 -17.69
N GLU A 7 -7.92 12.88 -18.30
CA GLU A 7 -6.88 13.89 -18.46
C GLU A 7 -6.54 14.50 -17.08
N THR A 8 -5.29 14.36 -16.64
CA THR A 8 -4.76 14.93 -15.39
C THR A 8 -3.82 16.09 -15.71
N GLN A 9 -3.50 16.95 -14.73
CA GLN A 9 -2.54 18.03 -14.94
C GLN A 9 -1.16 17.50 -15.31
N ALA A 10 -0.77 16.33 -14.78
CA ALA A 10 0.45 15.64 -15.19
C ALA A 10 0.45 15.40 -16.70
N ASN A 11 -0.63 14.82 -17.22
CA ASN A 11 -0.78 14.51 -18.65
C ASN A 11 -0.79 15.78 -19.50
N ALA A 12 -1.46 16.82 -19.05
CA ALA A 12 -1.64 18.07 -19.78
C ALA A 12 -0.46 19.05 -19.71
N ARG A 13 0.59 18.78 -18.92
CA ARG A 13 1.75 19.70 -18.80
C ARG A 13 3.09 19.00 -18.84
N LEU A 14 3.28 18.00 -17.99
CA LEU A 14 4.59 17.36 -17.81
C LEU A 14 4.90 16.34 -18.90
N PHE A 15 3.87 15.66 -19.40
CA PHE A 15 4.03 14.61 -20.42
C PHE A 15 3.76 15.09 -21.84
N ILE A 16 3.40 16.36 -22.04
CA ILE A 16 3.35 16.97 -23.38
C ILE A 16 4.71 16.81 -24.06
N ASP A 17 4.70 16.35 -25.31
CA ASP A 17 5.88 16.11 -26.15
C ASP A 17 6.98 15.27 -25.48
N SER A 18 6.57 14.41 -24.53
CA SER A 18 7.43 13.58 -23.70
C SER A 18 8.47 14.36 -22.88
N LEU A 19 8.19 15.62 -22.54
CA LEU A 19 9.15 16.52 -21.89
C LEU A 19 9.73 15.93 -20.59
N LEU A 20 8.89 15.40 -19.72
CA LEU A 20 9.33 14.83 -18.44
C LEU A 20 10.23 13.60 -18.64
N TYR A 21 9.90 12.72 -19.58
CA TYR A 21 10.74 11.56 -19.89
C TYR A 21 12.13 12.01 -20.39
N LYS A 22 12.16 12.98 -21.31
CA LYS A 22 13.39 13.53 -21.85
C LYS A 22 14.26 14.18 -20.76
N ARG A 23 13.64 14.98 -19.88
CA ARG A 23 14.32 15.67 -18.78
C ARG A 23 14.96 14.69 -17.80
N VAL A 24 14.18 13.77 -17.24
CA VAL A 24 14.68 12.79 -16.24
C VAL A 24 15.75 11.89 -16.85
N SER A 25 15.58 11.47 -18.11
CA SER A 25 16.58 10.71 -18.86
C SER A 25 17.89 11.48 -19.02
N THR A 26 17.82 12.75 -19.42
CA THR A 26 18.98 13.63 -19.59
C THR A 26 19.74 13.77 -18.28
N GLU A 27 19.06 14.19 -17.22
CA GLU A 27 19.68 14.48 -15.92
C GLU A 27 20.42 13.26 -15.35
N LEU A 28 19.77 12.10 -15.34
CA LEU A 28 20.38 10.87 -14.80
C LEU A 28 21.53 10.36 -15.69
N THR A 29 21.40 10.49 -17.01
CA THR A 29 22.45 10.09 -17.96
C THR A 29 23.69 10.97 -17.84
N GLU A 30 23.51 12.29 -17.74
CA GLU A 30 24.59 13.25 -17.56
C GLU A 30 25.28 13.07 -16.21
N HIS A 31 24.50 12.89 -15.13
CA HIS A 31 25.06 12.60 -13.82
C HIS A 31 25.91 11.33 -13.84
N ARG A 32 25.38 10.23 -14.40
CA ARG A 32 26.13 8.97 -14.55
C ARG A 32 27.45 9.16 -15.28
N LYS A 33 27.44 9.89 -16.40
CA LYS A 33 28.65 10.18 -17.19
C LYS A 33 29.64 11.02 -16.39
N LYS A 34 29.18 12.04 -15.67
CA LYS A 34 29.99 12.91 -14.82
C LYS A 34 30.74 12.14 -13.73
N ILE A 35 30.10 11.15 -13.12
CA ILE A 35 30.73 10.28 -12.11
C ILE A 35 31.51 9.10 -12.71
N GLY A 36 31.64 9.02 -14.05
CA GLY A 36 32.39 7.95 -14.73
C GLY A 36 31.80 6.55 -14.58
N LEU A 37 30.51 6.42 -14.23
CA LEU A 37 29.90 5.13 -13.92
C LEU A 37 29.48 4.40 -15.20
N SER A 38 30.07 3.24 -15.49
CA SER A 38 29.72 2.46 -16.70
C SER A 38 28.28 1.89 -16.61
N VAL A 39 27.63 1.71 -17.77
CA VAL A 39 26.27 1.12 -17.83
C VAL A 39 26.24 -0.29 -17.23
N LYS A 40 27.29 -1.10 -17.45
CA LYS A 40 27.41 -2.44 -16.86
C LYS A 40 27.46 -2.37 -15.33
N ARG A 41 28.26 -1.46 -14.77
CA ARG A 41 28.36 -1.29 -13.31
C ARG A 41 27.06 -0.76 -12.73
N LEU A 42 26.44 0.23 -13.37
CA LEU A 42 25.14 0.77 -12.97
C LEU A 42 24.06 -0.32 -12.97
N SER A 43 24.05 -1.21 -13.97
CA SER A 43 23.12 -2.33 -14.02
C SER A 43 23.24 -3.23 -12.79
N LEU A 44 24.47 -3.59 -12.41
CA LEU A 44 24.73 -4.44 -11.26
C LEU A 44 24.23 -3.84 -9.94
N ILE A 45 24.47 -2.54 -9.72
CA ILE A 45 24.14 -1.89 -8.44
C ILE A 45 22.69 -1.38 -8.37
N SER A 46 22.02 -1.18 -9.50
CA SER A 46 20.62 -0.70 -9.55
C SER A 46 19.59 -1.81 -9.63
N GLY A 47 20.00 -3.03 -10.01
CA GLY A 47 19.08 -4.12 -10.35
C GLY A 47 18.33 -3.90 -11.67
N VAL A 48 18.67 -2.85 -12.44
CA VAL A 48 18.09 -2.55 -13.75
C VAL A 48 18.96 -3.16 -14.83
N THR A 49 18.36 -3.86 -15.80
CA THR A 49 19.16 -4.51 -16.87
C THR A 49 19.88 -3.49 -17.75
N VAL A 50 21.05 -3.86 -18.29
CA VAL A 50 21.82 -3.03 -19.24
C VAL A 50 20.96 -2.55 -20.41
N THR A 51 20.10 -3.42 -20.93
CA THR A 51 19.18 -3.11 -22.03
C THR A 51 18.18 -2.04 -21.62
N THR A 52 17.55 -2.16 -20.45
CA THR A 52 16.64 -1.15 -19.90
C THR A 52 17.34 0.18 -19.65
N ILE A 53 18.59 0.17 -19.17
CA ILE A 53 19.37 1.40 -19.00
C ILE A 53 19.61 2.08 -20.35
N LYS A 54 20.05 1.34 -21.37
CA LYS A 54 20.25 1.91 -22.72
C LYS A 54 18.95 2.50 -23.28
N TYR A 55 17.82 1.81 -23.14
CA TYR A 55 16.51 2.34 -23.53
C TYR A 55 16.16 3.61 -22.76
N PHE A 56 16.42 3.64 -21.45
CA PHE A 56 16.25 4.83 -20.62
C PHE A 56 17.11 5.99 -21.11
N GLU A 57 18.41 5.78 -21.40
CA GLU A 57 19.30 6.86 -21.88
C GLU A 57 18.87 7.41 -23.25
N LEU A 58 18.32 6.57 -24.15
CA LEU A 58 17.80 7.03 -25.44
C LEU A 58 16.51 7.86 -25.31
N SER A 59 15.83 7.82 -24.16
CA SER A 59 14.59 8.57 -23.92
C SER A 59 14.79 10.09 -23.95
N ARG A 60 16.01 10.59 -23.66
CA ARG A 60 16.35 12.02 -23.84
C ARG A 60 16.18 12.52 -25.28
N GLU A 61 16.28 11.63 -26.26
CA GLU A 61 16.15 11.95 -27.69
C GLU A 61 14.73 11.62 -28.19
N ASN A 62 14.26 10.38 -27.94
CA ASN A 62 13.02 9.88 -28.51
C ASN A 62 11.77 10.02 -27.62
N GLY A 63 11.93 10.43 -26.35
CA GLY A 63 10.82 10.61 -25.42
C GLY A 63 10.06 9.34 -25.04
N LYS A 64 10.62 8.14 -25.24
CA LYS A 64 9.96 6.88 -24.87
C LYS A 64 9.84 6.75 -23.36
N GLY A 65 8.68 6.29 -22.91
CA GLY A 65 8.39 6.14 -21.49
C GLY A 65 9.21 5.05 -20.80
N PHE A 66 9.37 5.18 -19.49
CA PHE A 66 10.07 4.21 -18.63
C PHE A 66 9.39 4.07 -17.26
N SER A 67 9.76 3.01 -16.54
CA SER A 67 9.09 2.58 -15.31
C SER A 67 9.64 3.25 -14.05
N VAL A 68 8.85 3.23 -12.98
CA VAL A 68 9.26 3.66 -11.64
C VAL A 68 10.42 2.83 -11.13
N GLY A 69 10.38 1.50 -11.32
CA GLY A 69 11.48 0.61 -10.92
C GLY A 69 12.81 1.01 -11.56
N THR A 70 12.78 1.41 -12.84
CA THR A 70 13.96 1.94 -13.53
C THR A 70 14.48 3.19 -12.83
N VAL A 71 13.65 4.22 -12.67
CA VAL A 71 14.08 5.51 -12.09
C VAL A 71 14.53 5.35 -10.64
N ALA A 72 13.77 4.64 -9.82
CA ALA A 72 14.09 4.39 -8.42
C ALA A 72 15.43 3.64 -8.27
N GLY A 73 15.64 2.59 -9.08
CA GLY A 73 16.89 1.83 -9.07
C GLY A 73 18.09 2.69 -9.47
N LEU A 74 17.94 3.53 -10.51
CA LEU A 74 19.01 4.41 -10.97
C LEU A 74 19.35 5.51 -9.96
N ILE A 75 18.34 6.18 -9.38
CA ILE A 75 18.52 7.22 -8.36
C ILE A 75 19.19 6.62 -7.12
N LYS A 76 18.72 5.46 -6.62
CA LYS A 76 19.30 4.76 -5.47
C LYS A 76 20.76 4.38 -5.74
N ALA A 77 21.04 3.80 -6.89
CA ALA A 77 22.39 3.38 -7.30
C ALA A 77 23.39 4.55 -7.37
N MET A 78 22.95 5.71 -7.86
CA MET A 78 23.78 6.91 -7.97
C MET A 78 23.74 7.79 -6.71
N LYS A 79 23.04 7.36 -5.65
CA LYS A 79 22.90 8.08 -4.38
C LYS A 79 22.39 9.52 -4.57
N LEU A 80 21.45 9.69 -5.49
CA LEU A 80 20.84 10.98 -5.80
C LEU A 80 19.61 11.24 -4.93
N ASP A 81 19.40 12.50 -4.56
CA ASP A 81 18.16 12.93 -3.91
C ASP A 81 17.00 12.90 -4.92
N PRO A 82 15.97 12.04 -4.74
CA PRO A 82 14.87 11.97 -5.69
C PRO A 82 14.07 13.27 -5.80
N MET A 83 14.10 14.15 -4.79
CA MET A 83 13.44 15.46 -4.86
C MET A 83 14.14 16.42 -5.82
N LYS A 84 15.44 16.23 -6.07
CA LYS A 84 16.19 17.03 -7.05
C LYS A 84 16.00 16.52 -8.48
N VAL A 85 15.84 15.21 -8.62
CA VAL A 85 15.72 14.53 -9.92
C VAL A 85 14.30 14.57 -10.48
N LEU A 86 13.29 14.42 -9.63
CA LEU A 86 11.89 14.41 -10.06
C LEU A 86 11.31 15.81 -9.92
N PRO A 87 10.90 16.46 -11.03
CA PRO A 87 10.17 17.73 -10.97
C PRO A 87 9.00 17.69 -10.00
N SER A 88 8.84 18.78 -9.25
CA SER A 88 7.69 18.96 -8.36
C SER A 88 6.39 18.96 -9.17
N HIS A 89 5.41 18.20 -8.70
CA HIS A 89 4.07 18.09 -9.27
C HIS A 89 3.06 17.64 -8.22
N GLY A 90 1.77 17.92 -8.47
CA GLY A 90 0.67 17.60 -7.57
C GLY A 90 0.57 18.65 -6.47
N GLY A 91 1.20 18.38 -5.32
CA GLY A 91 1.15 19.21 -4.13
C GLY A 91 2.48 19.78 -3.68
N ILE A 92 2.44 20.54 -2.57
CA ILE A 92 3.64 20.96 -1.82
C ILE A 92 4.37 19.70 -1.34
N ILE A 93 5.67 19.80 -1.06
CA ILE A 93 6.41 18.75 -0.35
C ILE A 93 5.74 18.55 1.02
N VAL A 94 4.81 17.61 1.10
CA VAL A 94 4.29 17.13 2.39
C VAL A 94 5.32 16.13 2.87
N ASP A 95 6.08 16.52 3.90
CA ASP A 95 6.93 15.58 4.60
C ASP A 95 6.10 14.40 5.09
N PHE A 96 6.75 13.24 5.22
CA PHE A 96 6.10 12.13 5.88
C PHE A 96 5.52 12.57 7.24
N PRO A 97 4.46 11.90 7.71
CA PRO A 97 3.90 12.25 9.00
C PRO A 97 4.98 12.22 10.10
N PRO A 98 4.88 13.10 11.13
CA PRO A 98 5.88 13.13 12.19
C PRO A 98 5.98 11.79 12.90
N LYS A 99 7.15 11.47 13.47
CA LYS A 99 7.33 10.18 14.14
C LYS A 99 6.32 9.98 15.26
N LEU A 100 5.86 8.73 15.44
CA LEU A 100 5.06 8.40 16.61
C LEU A 100 5.93 8.51 17.86
N THR A 101 5.39 9.11 18.94
CA THR A 101 6.05 9.14 20.25
C THR A 101 6.21 7.72 20.78
N ALA A 102 7.29 7.44 21.52
CA ALA A 102 7.53 6.13 22.15
C ALA A 102 6.33 5.64 22.97
N SER A 103 5.64 6.53 23.69
CA SER A 103 4.45 6.21 24.48
C SER A 103 3.30 5.67 23.61
N LYS A 104 3.04 6.28 22.44
CA LYS A 104 2.03 5.80 21.48
C LYS A 104 2.40 4.45 20.90
N VAL A 105 3.67 4.23 20.57
CA VAL A 105 4.15 2.93 20.07
C VAL A 105 3.99 1.85 21.15
N LYS A 106 4.35 2.15 22.40
CA LYS A 106 4.17 1.24 23.54
C LYS A 106 2.69 0.88 23.74
N LEU A 107 1.80 1.87 23.64
CA LEU A 107 0.35 1.65 23.74
C LEU A 107 -0.16 0.73 22.63
N LEU A 108 0.25 0.95 21.38
CA LEU A 108 -0.12 0.07 20.25
C LEU A 108 0.35 -1.38 20.46
N LEU A 109 1.58 -1.58 20.94
CA LEU A 109 2.10 -2.91 21.27
C LEU A 109 1.28 -3.57 22.37
N GLN A 110 1.04 -2.86 23.47
CA GLN A 110 0.24 -3.37 24.60
C GLN A 110 -1.18 -3.74 24.16
N SER A 111 -1.85 -2.90 23.37
CA SER A 111 -3.19 -3.21 22.85
C SER A 111 -3.19 -4.45 21.95
N THR A 112 -2.15 -4.63 21.14
CA THR A 112 -2.00 -5.80 20.26
C THR A 112 -1.78 -7.07 21.07
N ASP A 113 -0.91 -7.02 22.09
CA ASP A 113 -0.64 -8.17 22.97
C ASP A 113 -1.89 -8.56 23.77
N ASN A 114 -2.65 -7.59 24.28
CA ASN A 114 -3.94 -7.84 24.92
C ASN A 114 -4.90 -8.57 23.97
N LEU A 115 -5.06 -8.10 22.73
CA LEU A 115 -5.94 -8.75 21.75
C LEU A 115 -5.49 -10.18 21.42
N LYS A 116 -4.17 -10.44 21.34
CA LYS A 116 -3.65 -11.80 21.16
C LYS A 116 -4.03 -12.70 22.34
N THR A 117 -3.96 -12.20 23.57
CA THR A 117 -4.40 -12.93 24.75
C THR A 117 -5.90 -13.25 24.72
N PHE A 118 -6.73 -12.36 24.14
CA PHE A 118 -8.18 -12.56 23.99
C PHE A 118 -8.59 -13.39 22.75
N LYS A 119 -7.65 -13.69 21.84
CA LYS A 119 -7.93 -14.44 20.60
C LYS A 119 -8.66 -15.77 20.84
N PRO A 120 -8.30 -16.60 21.85
CA PRO A 120 -9.02 -17.85 22.13
C PRO A 120 -10.50 -17.63 22.46
N GLN A 121 -10.82 -16.62 23.27
CA GLN A 121 -12.21 -16.31 23.64
C GLN A 121 -13.02 -15.83 22.43
N ILE A 122 -12.41 -15.06 21.53
CA ILE A 122 -13.04 -14.65 20.27
C ILE A 122 -13.30 -15.86 19.37
N LEU A 123 -12.33 -16.79 19.27
CA LEU A 123 -12.49 -18.04 18.54
C LEU A 123 -13.65 -18.89 19.07
N ASP A 124 -13.74 -19.03 20.39
CA ASP A 124 -14.82 -19.80 21.03
C ASP A 124 -16.18 -19.15 20.79
N LEU A 125 -16.27 -17.82 20.89
CA LEU A 125 -17.48 -17.08 20.53
C LEU A 125 -17.90 -17.31 19.07
N ILE A 126 -16.97 -17.22 18.12
CA ILE A 126 -17.26 -17.45 16.69
C ILE A 126 -17.79 -18.88 16.49
N ARG A 127 -17.19 -19.88 17.14
CA ARG A 127 -17.67 -21.27 17.08
C ARG A 127 -19.09 -21.40 17.62
N SER A 128 -19.37 -20.89 18.82
CA SER A 128 -20.72 -20.97 19.41
C SER A 128 -21.78 -20.30 18.53
N LEU A 129 -21.50 -19.12 17.98
CA LEU A 129 -22.43 -18.44 17.07
C LEU A 129 -22.60 -19.20 15.75
N THR A 130 -21.51 -19.78 15.23
CA THR A 130 -21.54 -20.63 14.03
C THR A 130 -22.40 -21.87 14.26
N ASP A 131 -22.25 -22.55 15.39
CA ASP A 131 -23.03 -23.75 15.71
C ASP A 131 -24.53 -23.43 15.80
N VAL A 132 -24.90 -22.30 16.42
CA VAL A 132 -26.29 -21.81 16.43
C VAL A 132 -26.79 -21.49 15.02
N ALA A 133 -25.96 -20.88 14.16
CA ALA A 133 -26.33 -20.50 12.80
C ALA A 133 -26.32 -21.67 11.79
N ARG A 134 -25.61 -22.77 12.08
CA ARG A 134 -25.38 -23.90 11.17
C ARG A 134 -26.69 -24.55 10.69
N VAL A 135 -27.75 -24.47 11.50
CA VAL A 135 -29.11 -24.93 11.15
C VAL A 135 -29.66 -24.21 9.91
N VAL A 136 -29.22 -22.97 9.66
CA VAL A 136 -29.74 -22.09 8.60
C VAL A 136 -28.72 -21.84 7.49
N LYS A 137 -27.42 -21.88 7.79
CA LYS A 137 -26.33 -21.69 6.80
C LYS A 137 -25.25 -22.77 6.96
N PRO A 138 -25.18 -23.75 6.05
CA PRO A 138 -24.18 -24.82 6.12
C PRO A 138 -22.77 -24.42 5.63
N ASP A 139 -22.56 -23.21 5.09
CA ASP A 139 -21.26 -22.76 4.54
C ASP A 139 -20.35 -22.02 5.55
N VAL A 140 -20.77 -21.93 6.82
CA VAL A 140 -20.10 -21.11 7.85
C VAL A 140 -18.70 -21.62 8.23
N ASP A 141 -18.40 -22.89 7.97
CA ASP A 141 -17.08 -23.48 8.26
C ASP A 141 -15.94 -22.83 7.45
N ALA A 142 -16.24 -22.29 6.26
CA ALA A 142 -15.27 -21.54 5.47
C ALA A 142 -14.84 -20.22 6.15
N ALA A 143 -15.76 -19.54 6.83
CA ALA A 143 -15.47 -18.31 7.57
C ALA A 143 -14.62 -18.59 8.81
N LEU A 144 -14.91 -19.68 9.53
CA LEU A 144 -14.13 -20.12 10.69
C LEU A 144 -12.70 -20.52 10.28
N ALA A 145 -12.54 -21.23 9.16
CA ALA A 145 -11.24 -21.63 8.63
C ALA A 145 -10.34 -20.42 8.32
N VAL A 146 -10.88 -19.36 7.71
CA VAL A 146 -10.15 -18.11 7.43
C VAL A 146 -9.62 -17.47 8.73
N PHE A 147 -10.44 -17.40 9.77
CA PHE A 147 -10.06 -16.79 11.04
C PHE A 147 -8.99 -17.60 11.80
N THR A 148 -9.00 -18.93 11.65
CA THR A 148 -7.97 -19.80 12.24
C THR A 148 -6.65 -19.80 11.48
N ALA A 149 -6.64 -19.45 10.19
CA ALA A 149 -5.47 -19.54 9.32
C ALA A 149 -4.50 -18.34 9.39
N GLU A 150 -4.79 -17.33 10.22
CA GLU A 150 -4.04 -16.05 10.28
C GLU A 150 -2.65 -16.15 10.96
N GLU A 151 -1.73 -16.92 10.39
CA GLU A 151 -0.29 -16.77 10.64
C GLU A 151 0.50 -16.33 9.40
N THR A 152 -0.13 -16.22 8.24
CA THR A 152 0.55 -15.98 6.95
C THR A 152 0.16 -14.67 6.26
N TYR A 153 0.10 -13.55 7.00
CA TYR A 153 0.07 -12.22 6.37
C TYR A 153 1.46 -11.67 6.02
N ASN A 154 2.49 -12.50 6.07
CA ASN A 154 3.87 -12.06 5.89
C ASN A 154 4.62 -12.92 4.89
N VAL A 155 4.26 -12.80 3.62
CA VAL A 155 5.16 -13.19 2.54
C VAL A 155 5.19 -12.05 1.53
N ALA A 156 6.27 -11.26 1.56
CA ALA A 156 6.59 -10.38 0.44
C ALA A 156 6.59 -11.24 -0.85
N PRO A 157 5.97 -10.80 -1.95
CA PRO A 157 5.90 -11.62 -3.16
C PRO A 157 7.32 -12.00 -3.57
N GLN A 158 7.60 -13.30 -3.70
CA GLN A 158 8.94 -13.89 -3.77
C GLN A 158 9.84 -13.38 -4.92
N ASN A 159 9.33 -12.52 -5.82
CA ASN A 159 10.04 -11.97 -6.98
C ASN A 159 9.84 -10.45 -7.18
N SER A 160 9.38 -9.72 -6.17
CA SER A 160 9.13 -8.27 -6.30
C SER A 160 10.33 -7.43 -5.85
N LEU A 161 10.71 -6.43 -6.64
CA LEU A 161 11.74 -5.46 -6.27
C LEU A 161 11.32 -4.76 -4.97
N GLU A 162 12.21 -4.71 -3.98
CA GLU A 162 11.97 -4.05 -2.68
C GLU A 162 11.42 -2.62 -2.82
N SER A 163 11.88 -1.90 -3.84
CA SER A 163 11.42 -0.54 -4.17
C SER A 163 9.94 -0.50 -4.59
N LEU A 164 9.44 -1.53 -5.28
CA LEU A 164 8.04 -1.62 -5.69
C LEU A 164 7.14 -2.00 -4.51
N ILE A 165 7.61 -2.88 -3.62
CA ILE A 165 6.91 -3.18 -2.37
C ILE A 165 6.77 -1.89 -1.54
N THR A 166 7.86 -1.15 -1.37
CA THR A 166 7.87 0.12 -0.62
C THR A 166 6.96 1.15 -1.27
N PHE A 167 6.99 1.26 -2.61
CA PHE A 167 6.07 2.12 -3.37
C PHE A 167 4.61 1.76 -3.07
N GLY A 168 4.27 0.47 -3.17
CA GLY A 168 2.90 -0.03 -2.96
C GLY A 168 2.40 0.23 -1.54
N ARG A 169 3.25 0.00 -0.53
CA ARG A 169 2.94 0.30 0.87
C ARG A 169 2.69 1.79 1.09
N ARG A 170 3.56 2.66 0.56
CA ARG A 170 3.37 4.13 0.60
C ARG A 170 2.04 4.56 -0.01
N LEU A 171 1.74 4.05 -1.19
CA LEU A 171 0.50 4.35 -1.90
C LEU A 171 -0.72 3.94 -1.08
N ARG A 172 -0.72 2.70 -0.59
CA ARG A 172 -1.80 2.16 0.24
C ARG A 172 -2.01 3.00 1.50
N SER A 173 -0.93 3.33 2.21
CA SER A 173 -1.03 4.09 3.45
C SER A 173 -1.56 5.50 3.22
N LEU A 174 -1.06 6.23 2.21
CA LEU A 174 -1.58 7.56 1.89
C LEU A 174 -3.06 7.54 1.50
N ARG A 175 -3.47 6.53 0.74
CA ARG A 175 -4.88 6.34 0.39
C ARG A 175 -5.74 6.14 1.64
N ILE A 176 -5.33 5.26 2.55
CA ILE A 176 -6.06 5.01 3.79
C ILE A 176 -6.11 6.27 4.67
N LEU A 177 -5.02 7.02 4.76
CA LEU A 177 -5.00 8.28 5.52
C LEU A 177 -5.93 9.36 4.96
N LYS A 178 -6.32 9.25 3.68
CA LYS A 178 -7.34 10.10 3.07
C LYS A 178 -8.76 9.54 3.19
N ASP A 179 -8.91 8.41 3.86
CA ASP A 179 -10.16 7.66 3.96
C ASP A 179 -10.73 7.29 2.58
N TRP A 180 -9.84 6.89 1.66
CA TRP A 180 -10.21 6.57 0.28
C TRP A 180 -10.27 5.06 0.04
N SER A 181 -11.28 4.60 -0.69
CA SER A 181 -11.28 3.26 -1.29
C SER A 181 -10.31 3.21 -2.47
N ARG A 182 -9.95 1.99 -2.91
CA ARG A 182 -9.16 1.81 -4.14
C ARG A 182 -9.87 2.38 -5.37
N ALA A 183 -11.19 2.35 -5.39
CA ALA A 183 -12.00 2.93 -6.46
C ALA A 183 -11.88 4.46 -6.47
N ASP A 184 -11.86 5.09 -5.30
CA ASP A 184 -11.69 6.56 -5.19
C ASP A 184 -10.31 6.98 -5.71
N LEU A 185 -9.25 6.27 -5.33
CA LEU A 185 -7.91 6.53 -5.84
C LEU A 185 -7.82 6.30 -7.35
N ALA A 186 -8.39 5.19 -7.85
CA ALA A 186 -8.41 4.87 -9.28
C ALA A 186 -9.11 5.98 -10.09
N ASN A 187 -10.29 6.40 -9.64
CA ASN A 187 -11.09 7.45 -10.28
C ASN A 187 -10.42 8.82 -10.23
N THR A 188 -9.78 9.15 -9.12
CA THR A 188 -9.10 10.44 -8.92
C THR A 188 -7.81 10.52 -9.74
N ALA A 189 -7.01 9.45 -9.76
CA ALA A 189 -5.75 9.39 -10.50
C ALA A 189 -5.93 9.12 -12.01
N GLY A 190 -7.12 8.68 -12.44
CA GLY A 190 -7.32 8.24 -13.83
C GLY A 190 -6.54 6.96 -14.16
N VAL A 191 -6.36 6.08 -13.16
CA VAL A 191 -5.65 4.80 -13.27
C VAL A 191 -6.66 3.66 -13.08
N ALA A 192 -6.49 2.55 -13.81
CA ALA A 192 -7.42 1.43 -13.69
C ALA A 192 -7.42 0.83 -12.26
N LEU A 193 -8.61 0.50 -11.75
CA LEU A 193 -8.79 -0.09 -10.42
C LEU A 193 -7.94 -1.35 -10.22
N GLY A 194 -7.90 -2.23 -11.23
CA GLY A 194 -7.06 -3.43 -11.21
C GLY A 194 -5.59 -3.08 -11.03
N SER A 195 -5.09 -2.04 -11.71
CA SER A 195 -3.71 -1.57 -11.54
C SER A 195 -3.44 -1.03 -10.15
N ILE A 196 -4.37 -0.28 -9.53
CA ILE A 196 -4.20 0.17 -8.13
C ILE A 196 -4.00 -1.02 -7.20
N PHE A 197 -4.79 -2.09 -7.36
CA PHE A 197 -4.70 -3.29 -6.53
C PHE A 197 -3.31 -3.96 -6.62
N VAL A 198 -2.82 -4.27 -7.81
CA VAL A 198 -1.50 -4.90 -7.99
C VAL A 198 -0.32 -3.95 -7.68
N ILE A 199 -0.48 -2.64 -7.89
CA ILE A 199 0.53 -1.64 -7.53
C ILE A 199 0.68 -1.56 -5.99
N GLU A 200 -0.43 -1.48 -5.25
CA GLU A 200 -0.38 -1.47 -3.77
C GLU A 200 0.27 -2.72 -3.19
N ALA A 201 0.11 -3.85 -3.87
CA ALA A 201 0.74 -5.11 -3.49
C ALA A 201 2.23 -5.22 -3.89
N GLY A 202 2.78 -4.22 -4.60
CA GLY A 202 4.17 -4.26 -5.11
C GLY A 202 4.40 -5.24 -6.26
N MET A 203 3.32 -5.77 -6.86
CA MET A 203 3.36 -6.69 -8.00
C MET A 203 3.38 -5.93 -9.34
N GLN A 204 2.79 -4.73 -9.33
CA GLN A 204 2.85 -3.67 -10.33
C GLN A 204 4.21 -2.95 -10.45
N ASN A 205 4.93 -2.94 -11.59
CA ASN A 205 5.90 -1.87 -11.87
C ASN A 205 5.26 -0.74 -12.71
N PRO A 206 4.78 0.36 -12.08
CA PRO A 206 4.08 1.43 -12.80
C PRO A 206 5.00 2.23 -13.72
N SER A 207 4.42 2.92 -14.71
CA SER A 207 5.16 3.89 -15.52
C SER A 207 5.45 5.16 -14.70
N LEU A 208 6.44 5.96 -15.14
CA LEU A 208 6.66 7.28 -14.54
C LEU A 208 5.39 8.14 -14.60
N GLN A 209 4.62 8.05 -15.68
CA GLN A 209 3.35 8.75 -15.82
C GLN A 209 2.34 8.35 -14.76
N THR A 210 2.18 7.05 -14.51
CA THR A 210 1.31 6.57 -13.43
C THR A 210 1.79 7.05 -12.06
N LEU A 211 3.09 7.11 -11.80
CA LEU A 211 3.61 7.73 -10.57
C LEU A 211 3.13 9.17 -10.42
N TYR A 212 3.25 9.99 -11.46
CA TYR A 212 2.85 11.40 -11.40
C TYR A 212 1.33 11.58 -11.27
N GLN A 213 0.54 10.72 -11.92
CA GLN A 213 -0.92 10.70 -11.75
C GLN A 213 -1.33 10.36 -10.31
N LEU A 214 -0.68 9.38 -9.69
CA LEU A 214 -0.94 9.01 -8.30
C LEU A 214 -0.48 10.09 -7.32
N ALA A 215 0.68 10.70 -7.58
CA ALA A 215 1.21 11.82 -6.80
C ALA A 215 0.28 13.03 -6.84
N GLU A 216 -0.25 13.36 -8.03
CA GLU A 216 -1.25 14.42 -8.21
C GLU A 216 -2.54 14.13 -7.45
N ALA A 217 -3.11 12.92 -7.61
CA ALA A 217 -4.33 12.53 -6.90
C ALA A 217 -4.18 12.57 -5.38
N LEU A 218 -3.02 12.14 -4.86
CA LEU A 218 -2.74 12.13 -3.43
C LEU A 218 -2.22 13.47 -2.91
N ASN A 219 -2.01 14.46 -3.78
CA ASN A 219 -1.46 15.78 -3.46
C ASN A 219 -0.10 15.69 -2.73
N VAL A 220 0.81 14.85 -3.25
CA VAL A 220 2.15 14.64 -2.69
C VAL A 220 3.22 14.73 -3.78
N HIS A 221 4.45 15.02 -3.39
CA HIS A 221 5.58 15.06 -4.32
C HIS A 221 5.91 13.64 -4.85
N PRO A 222 6.19 13.44 -6.17
CA PRO A 222 6.51 12.12 -6.74
C PRO A 222 7.68 11.40 -6.05
N ALA A 223 8.68 12.16 -5.60
CA ALA A 223 9.82 11.65 -4.82
C ALA A 223 9.40 10.86 -3.57
N PHE A 224 8.27 11.21 -2.94
CA PHE A 224 7.77 10.55 -1.73
C PHE A 224 7.75 9.02 -1.89
N PHE A 225 7.29 8.54 -3.04
CA PHE A 225 7.14 7.11 -3.28
C PHE A 225 8.45 6.35 -3.44
N ILE A 226 9.54 7.03 -3.86
CA ILE A 226 10.82 6.39 -4.20
C ILE A 226 11.99 6.80 -3.31
N ARG A 227 11.75 7.63 -2.27
CA ARG A 227 12.76 7.96 -1.25
C ARG A 227 13.30 6.70 -0.56
N TYR A 228 14.62 6.66 -0.36
CA TYR A 228 15.35 5.50 0.15
C TYR A 228 16.32 5.85 1.28
N ASP A 229 16.27 7.09 1.80
CA ASP A 229 17.06 7.53 2.95
C ASP A 229 16.54 6.94 4.28
N GLU A 230 17.39 6.91 5.31
CA GLU A 230 17.04 6.36 6.64
C GLU A 230 15.86 7.08 7.29
N VAL A 231 15.70 8.38 7.04
CA VAL A 231 14.59 9.17 7.55
C VAL A 231 13.28 8.66 6.94
N ALA A 232 13.25 8.48 5.61
CA ALA A 232 12.11 7.93 4.88
C ALA A 232 11.80 6.48 5.28
N ALA A 233 12.80 5.64 5.58
CA ALA A 233 12.57 4.27 6.05
C ALA A 233 11.88 4.24 7.42
N ASN A 234 12.31 5.08 8.37
CA ASN A 234 11.68 5.19 9.68
C ASN A 234 10.26 5.75 9.58
N GLN A 235 10.09 6.81 8.81
CA GLN A 235 8.79 7.47 8.63
C GLN A 235 7.79 6.60 7.85
N GLN A 236 8.27 5.70 6.99
CA GLN A 236 7.44 4.70 6.32
C GLN A 236 6.71 3.81 7.32
N ILE A 237 7.41 3.33 8.35
CA ILE A 237 6.84 2.46 9.37
C ILE A 237 5.73 3.19 10.13
N ASP A 238 5.94 4.47 10.48
CA ASP A 238 4.95 5.27 11.19
C ASP A 238 3.74 5.62 10.32
N LEU A 239 3.95 5.84 9.02
CA LEU A 239 2.89 6.00 8.03
C LEU A 239 2.02 4.73 7.96
N GLU A 240 2.64 3.56 7.89
CA GLU A 240 1.95 2.26 7.88
C GLU A 240 1.16 2.02 9.17
N ARG A 241 1.75 2.31 10.33
CA ARG A 241 1.08 2.19 11.63
C ARG A 241 -0.19 3.04 11.69
N ARG A 242 -0.13 4.30 11.26
CA ARG A 242 -1.30 5.20 11.27
C ARG A 242 -2.41 4.68 10.35
N ALA A 243 -2.06 4.26 9.15
CA ALA A 243 -3.02 3.67 8.21
C ALA A 243 -3.66 2.40 8.80
N ALA A 244 -2.87 1.51 9.41
CA ALA A 244 -3.38 0.32 10.08
C ALA A 244 -4.30 0.68 11.26
N SER A 245 -3.98 1.72 12.04
CA SER A 245 -4.82 2.20 13.13
C SER A 245 -6.17 2.74 12.66
N MET A 246 -6.24 3.40 11.50
CA MET A 246 -7.52 3.85 10.92
C MET A 246 -8.41 2.66 10.55
N ILE A 247 -7.85 1.69 9.81
CA ILE A 247 -8.58 0.46 9.44
C ILE A 247 -9.09 -0.26 10.70
N ALA A 248 -8.22 -0.41 11.72
CA ALA A 248 -8.61 -1.04 12.97
C ALA A 248 -9.71 -0.25 13.69
N GLY A 249 -9.65 1.09 13.65
CA GLY A 249 -10.69 1.98 14.17
C GLY A 249 -12.05 1.73 13.52
N ASP A 250 -12.11 1.61 12.19
CA ASP A 250 -13.35 1.35 11.46
C ASP A 250 -13.94 -0.03 11.81
N GLN A 251 -13.08 -1.02 12.03
CA GLN A 251 -13.51 -2.36 12.45
C GLN A 251 -14.11 -2.39 13.86
N ILE A 252 -13.73 -1.46 14.76
CA ILE A 252 -14.32 -1.37 16.10
C ILE A 252 -15.82 -1.06 16.02
N SER A 253 -16.29 -0.31 15.00
CA SER A 253 -17.73 -0.10 14.79
C SER A 253 -18.47 -1.42 14.60
N GLN A 254 -17.90 -2.36 13.85
CA GLN A 254 -18.49 -3.68 13.62
C GLN A 254 -18.51 -4.52 14.91
N VAL A 255 -17.49 -4.36 15.77
CA VAL A 255 -17.47 -5.00 17.09
C VAL A 255 -18.60 -4.45 17.98
N SER A 256 -18.89 -3.15 17.90
CA SER A 256 -20.02 -2.55 18.64
C SER A 256 -21.35 -3.15 18.19
N ASP A 257 -21.57 -3.31 16.88
CA ASP A 257 -22.79 -3.93 16.34
C ASP A 257 -22.92 -5.40 16.76
N LEU A 258 -21.80 -6.13 16.79
CA LEU A 258 -21.74 -7.50 17.29
C LEU A 258 -22.14 -7.54 18.77
N LEU A 259 -21.60 -6.67 19.62
CA LEU A 259 -21.94 -6.61 21.03
C LEU A 259 -23.44 -6.33 21.25
N ALA A 260 -24.02 -5.42 20.46
CA ALA A 260 -25.45 -5.15 20.51
C ALA A 260 -26.29 -6.37 20.11
N THR A 261 -25.85 -7.11 19.09
CA THR A 261 -26.51 -8.36 18.64
C THR A 261 -26.41 -9.46 19.70
N LEU A 262 -25.26 -9.60 20.36
CA LEU A 262 -25.07 -10.57 21.44
C LEU A 262 -25.92 -10.25 22.66
N GLU A 263 -26.02 -8.97 23.01
CA GLU A 263 -26.91 -8.52 24.09
C GLU A 263 -28.38 -8.80 23.76
N TYR A 264 -28.77 -8.64 22.49
CA TYR A 264 -30.11 -9.04 22.04
C TYR A 264 -30.32 -10.56 22.19
N ILE A 265 -29.39 -11.40 21.72
CA ILE A 265 -29.45 -12.86 21.88
C ILE A 265 -29.60 -13.21 23.37
N ARG A 266 -28.73 -12.65 24.21
CA ARG A 266 -28.76 -12.86 25.66
C ARG A 266 -30.12 -12.51 26.27
N ARG A 267 -30.77 -11.44 25.83
CA ARG A 267 -32.12 -11.06 26.33
C ARG A 267 -33.21 -12.01 25.86
N THR A 268 -33.04 -12.59 24.67
CA THR A 268 -34.01 -13.53 24.09
C THR A 268 -33.79 -14.99 24.50
N THR A 269 -32.64 -15.31 25.09
CA THR A 269 -32.32 -16.64 25.64
C THR A 269 -32.55 -16.62 27.16
N SER A 270 -33.52 -17.38 27.66
CA SER A 270 -33.79 -17.45 29.09
C SER A 270 -32.89 -18.50 29.76
N PRO A 271 -32.44 -18.29 31.02
CA PRO A 271 -31.79 -19.35 31.81
C PRO A 271 -32.63 -20.63 31.94
N ALA A 272 -33.96 -20.51 31.83
CA ALA A 272 -34.87 -21.66 31.85
C ALA A 272 -34.75 -22.55 30.59
N ASP A 273 -34.35 -21.98 29.45
CA ASP A 273 -34.18 -22.73 28.21
C ASP A 273 -32.99 -23.69 28.31
N ALA A 274 -31.96 -23.34 29.08
CA ALA A 274 -30.77 -24.17 29.31
C ALA A 274 -31.00 -25.36 30.26
N LEU A 275 -32.10 -25.38 31.02
CA LEU A 275 -32.44 -26.42 32.00
C LEU A 275 -33.35 -27.53 31.43
N ASN A 276 -33.97 -27.31 30.26
CA ASN A 276 -34.91 -28.26 29.67
C ASN A 276 -34.23 -29.37 28.84
N ASP A 277 -32.95 -29.26 28.50
CA ASP A 277 -32.21 -30.26 27.71
C ASP A 277 -31.71 -31.47 28.53
N THR A 278 -31.87 -31.48 29.86
CA THR A 278 -31.49 -32.65 30.68
C THR A 278 -32.56 -33.75 30.73
N ASN A 279 -33.63 -33.66 29.93
CA ASN A 279 -34.76 -34.60 29.96
C ASN A 279 -35.21 -35.12 28.59
N THR A 280 -34.29 -35.55 27.73
CA THR A 280 -34.59 -36.48 26.64
C THR A 280 -33.41 -37.43 26.42
N ASN A 281 -33.65 -38.71 26.73
CA ASN A 281 -32.86 -39.87 26.29
C ASN A 281 -32.81 -39.97 24.76
#